data_AF-A0A257KZH8-F1
#
_entry.id   AF-A0A257KZH8-F1
#
_cell.length_a   1.000
_cell.length_b   1.000
_cell.length_c   1.000
_cell.angle_alpha   90.00
_cell.angle_beta   90.00
_cell.angle_gamma   90.00
#
_symmetry.space_group_name_H-M   'P 1'
#
loop_
_entity.id
_entity.type
_entity.pdbx_description
1 polymer ?
#
loop_
_entity_poly.entity_id
_entity_poly.type
_entity_poly.pdbx_seq_one_letter_code
_entity_poly.pdbx_strand_id
1 'polypeptide(L)'
;MPQTPTASRRTDHSLHLDQAALDAAKKDIGDGAVTPGYGPWREAIVALLNGALATELVCVLRYKRHHFTAHGMSSPMIAAEFMVHAQEEAAHADLL
;
A
#
# COMPACT_ATOMS: atom_id res chain seq x y z
N MET A 1 12.88 34.02 -52.04
CA MET A 1 13.21 33.02 -51.00
C MET A 1 11.93 32.29 -50.61
N PRO A 2 11.64 31.10 -51.17
CA PRO A 2 10.54 30.28 -50.67
C PRO A 2 11.04 29.44 -49.48
N GLN A 3 10.28 29.40 -48.40
CA GLN A 3 10.56 28.53 -47.25
C GLN A 3 9.85 27.19 -47.46
N THR A 4 10.61 26.10 -47.38
CA THR A 4 10.10 24.72 -47.41
C THR A 4 9.56 24.34 -46.03
N PRO A 5 8.34 23.79 -45.90
CA PRO A 5 7.85 23.33 -44.61
C PRO A 5 8.51 21.99 -44.24
N THR A 6 9.28 21.98 -43.15
CA THR A 6 9.80 20.75 -42.53
C THR A 6 8.63 19.94 -41.99
N ALA A 7 8.38 18.76 -42.57
CA ALA A 7 7.38 17.82 -42.08
C ALA A 7 7.78 17.27 -40.70
N SER A 8 6.92 17.49 -39.71
CA SER A 8 7.07 16.95 -38.36
C SER A 8 6.91 15.43 -38.37
N ARG A 9 7.96 14.70 -38.02
CA ARG A 9 7.98 13.24 -37.92
C ARG A 9 7.23 12.81 -36.66
N ARG A 10 5.98 12.37 -36.80
CA ARG A 10 5.25 11.69 -35.72
C ARG A 10 5.95 10.36 -35.41
N THR A 11 6.45 10.20 -34.19
CA THR A 11 6.91 8.92 -33.67
C THR A 11 5.68 8.08 -33.36
N ASP A 12 5.53 6.96 -34.07
CA ASP A 12 4.50 5.98 -33.80
C ASP A 12 4.89 5.18 -32.56
N HIS A 13 4.28 5.51 -31.41
CA HIS A 13 4.51 4.80 -30.15
C HIS A 13 3.55 3.61 -30.07
N SER A 14 3.95 2.53 -30.72
CA SER A 14 3.29 1.23 -30.62
C SER A 14 3.51 0.64 -29.23
N LEU A 15 2.43 0.35 -28.49
CA LEU A 15 2.48 -0.31 -27.19
C LEU A 15 2.67 -1.83 -27.39
N HIS A 16 3.85 -2.33 -27.09
CA HIS A 16 4.17 -3.76 -27.11
C HIS A 16 4.21 -4.35 -25.70
N LEU A 17 3.74 -5.59 -25.56
CA LEU A 17 3.88 -6.35 -24.33
C LEU A 17 5.34 -6.78 -24.15
N ASP A 18 5.87 -6.62 -22.93
CA ASP A 18 7.17 -7.15 -22.55
C ASP A 18 7.05 -8.66 -22.30
N GLN A 19 7.20 -9.43 -23.38
CA GLN A 19 7.11 -10.88 -23.34
C GLN A 19 8.18 -11.51 -22.42
N ALA A 20 9.36 -10.89 -22.30
CA ALA A 20 10.43 -11.39 -21.46
C ALA A 20 10.09 -11.24 -19.97
N ALA A 21 9.51 -10.10 -19.56
CA ALA A 21 9.05 -9.88 -18.19
C ALA A 21 7.93 -10.85 -17.80
N LEU A 22 7.00 -11.14 -18.72
CA LEU A 22 5.92 -12.12 -18.49
C LEU A 22 6.45 -13.54 -18.31
N ASP A 23 7.44 -13.95 -19.09
CA ASP A 23 8.00 -15.30 -18.99
C ASP A 23 8.93 -15.47 -17.78
N ALA A 24 9.55 -14.38 -17.31
CA ALA A 24 10.27 -14.37 -16.03
C ALA A 24 9.32 -14.49 -14.83
N ALA A 25 8.20 -13.74 -14.82
CA ALA A 25 7.19 -13.82 -13.76
C ALA A 25 6.56 -15.22 -13.59
N LYS A 26 6.52 -16.04 -14.65
CA LYS A 26 5.99 -17.43 -14.60
C LYS A 26 6.96 -18.43 -13.98
N LYS A 27 8.27 -18.17 -14.05
CA LYS A 27 9.30 -19.14 -13.65
C LYS A 27 9.59 -19.08 -12.14
N ASP A 28 9.36 -17.94 -11.52
CA ASP A 28 9.80 -17.67 -10.14
C ASP A 28 8.72 -17.98 -9.09
N ILE A 29 8.11 -19.17 -9.19
CA ILE A 29 7.08 -19.60 -8.23
C ILE A 29 7.67 -19.81 -6.82
N GLY A 30 8.98 -20.03 -6.71
CA GLY A 30 9.68 -20.27 -5.45
C GLY A 30 9.75 -19.05 -4.53
N ASP A 31 9.87 -17.85 -5.11
CA ASP A 31 9.95 -16.59 -4.37
C ASP A 31 8.57 -15.92 -4.16
N GLY A 32 7.49 -16.58 -4.61
CA GLY A 32 6.12 -16.07 -4.55
C GLY A 32 5.75 -15.23 -5.78
N ALA A 33 4.72 -14.37 -5.67
CA ALA A 33 4.28 -13.51 -6.77
C ALA A 33 5.22 -12.31 -7.01
N VAL A 34 6.52 -12.57 -7.11
CA VAL A 34 7.55 -11.55 -7.35
C VAL A 34 7.66 -11.32 -8.85
N THR A 35 7.24 -10.15 -9.30
CA THR A 35 7.47 -9.73 -10.68
C THR A 35 8.84 -9.07 -10.83
N PRO A 36 9.57 -9.29 -11.94
CA PRO A 36 10.87 -8.67 -12.19
C PRO A 36 10.87 -7.13 -12.20
N GLY A 37 9.68 -6.50 -12.22
CA GLY A 37 9.51 -5.05 -12.24
C GLY A 37 9.59 -4.37 -10.87
N TYR A 38 9.71 -5.12 -9.77
CA TYR A 38 9.91 -4.51 -8.46
C TYR A 38 11.28 -3.81 -8.43
N GLY A 39 11.26 -2.48 -8.31
CA GLY A 39 12.48 -1.66 -8.23
C GLY A 39 13.36 -2.01 -7.02
N PRO A 40 14.54 -1.38 -6.89
CA PRO A 40 15.57 -1.78 -5.91
C PRO A 40 15.15 -1.63 -4.45
N TRP A 41 13.96 -1.07 -4.18
CA TRP A 41 13.48 -0.69 -2.86
C TRP A 41 12.49 -1.67 -2.24
N ARG A 42 12.23 -2.84 -2.86
CA ARG A 42 11.24 -3.82 -2.38
C ARG A 42 11.36 -4.10 -0.87
N GLU A 43 12.55 -4.52 -0.43
CA GLU A 43 12.79 -4.86 0.98
C GLU A 43 12.61 -3.66 1.92
N ALA A 44 13.03 -2.47 1.49
CA ALA A 44 12.86 -1.25 2.27
C ALA A 44 11.38 -0.86 2.41
N ILE A 45 10.59 -1.01 1.33
CA ILE A 45 9.14 -0.79 1.35
C ILE A 45 8.46 -1.78 2.28
N VAL A 46 8.77 -3.08 2.18
CA VAL A 46 8.22 -4.11 3.06
C VAL A 46 8.56 -3.82 4.53
N ALA A 47 9.80 -3.41 4.83
CA ALA A 47 10.19 -3.03 6.19
C ALA A 47 9.41 -1.82 6.72
N LEU A 48 9.18 -0.80 5.89
CA LEU A 48 8.38 0.38 6.25
C LEU A 48 6.92 0.02 6.49
N LEU A 49 6.31 -0.78 5.60
CA LEU A 49 4.92 -1.23 5.74
C LEU A 49 4.74 -2.08 7.00
N ASN A 50 5.67 -3.00 7.29
CA ASN A 50 5.65 -3.77 8.53
C ASN A 50 5.76 -2.87 9.78
N GLY A 51 6.55 -1.80 9.73
CA GLY A 51 6.65 -0.83 10.81
C GLY A 51 5.35 -0.03 11.00
N ALA A 52 4.70 0.38 9.91
CA ALA A 52 3.39 1.03 9.95
C ALA A 52 2.33 0.06 10.51
N LEU A 53 2.27 -1.17 10.00
CA LEU A 53 1.31 -2.19 10.43
C LEU A 53 1.45 -2.51 11.93
N ALA A 54 2.69 -2.64 12.42
CA ALA A 54 2.94 -2.84 13.84
C ALA A 54 2.41 -1.67 14.69
N THR A 55 2.50 -0.44 14.19
CA THR A 55 1.97 0.75 14.86
C THR A 55 0.44 0.69 14.92
N GLU A 56 -0.22 0.35 13.81
CA GLU A 56 -1.68 0.23 13.77
C GLU A 56 -2.20 -0.86 14.70
N LEU A 57 -1.57 -2.05 14.72
CA LEU A 57 -1.96 -3.13 15.62
C LEU A 57 -1.82 -2.73 17.10
N VAL A 58 -0.77 -1.99 17.45
CA VAL A 58 -0.61 -1.43 18.81
C VAL A 58 -1.71 -0.42 19.12
N CYS A 59 -2.08 0.44 18.17
CA CYS A 59 -3.19 1.40 18.32
C CYS A 59 -4.54 0.68 18.52
N VAL A 60 -4.86 -0.34 17.71
CA VAL A 60 -6.05 -1.20 17.88
C VAL A 60 -6.12 -1.76 19.30
N LEU A 61 -5.04 -2.39 19.77
CA LEU A 61 -5.00 -2.99 21.10
C LEU A 61 -5.13 -1.94 22.22
N ARG A 62 -4.49 -0.78 22.05
CA ARG A 62 -4.57 0.33 23.00
C ARG A 62 -5.99 0.88 23.12
N TYR A 63 -6.66 1.14 22.00
CA TYR A 63 -8.02 1.65 21.99
C TYR A 63 -9.02 0.62 22.51
N LYS A 64 -8.88 -0.67 22.17
CA LYS A 64 -9.69 -1.75 22.78
C LYS A 64 -9.52 -1.81 24.29
N ARG A 65 -8.28 -1.75 24.78
CA ARG A 65 -8.01 -1.69 26.22
C ARG A 65 -8.73 -0.50 26.85
N HIS A 66 -8.63 0.69 26.26
CA HIS A 66 -9.29 1.88 26.80
C HIS A 66 -10.82 1.79 26.77
N HIS A 67 -11.40 1.24 25.70
CA HIS A 67 -12.84 0.96 25.62
C HIS A 67 -13.32 0.08 26.79
N PHE A 68 -12.65 -1.05 27.05
CA PHE A 68 -13.06 -1.98 28.10
C PHE A 68 -12.74 -1.52 29.53
N THR A 69 -11.84 -0.54 29.69
CA THR A 69 -11.38 -0.08 31.01
C THR A 69 -11.85 1.34 31.36
N ALA A 70 -12.61 2.01 30.49
CA ALA A 70 -13.21 3.28 30.81
C ALA A 70 -14.33 3.07 31.85
N HIS A 71 -14.29 3.83 32.96
CA HIS A 71 -15.32 3.84 34.00
C HIS A 71 -15.69 5.28 34.42
N GLY A 72 -16.91 5.48 34.93
CA GLY A 72 -17.42 6.78 35.41
C GLY A 72 -18.64 7.32 34.65
N MET A 73 -19.16 8.48 35.06
CA MET A 73 -20.43 9.03 34.54
C MET A 73 -20.37 9.39 33.04
N SER A 74 -19.28 9.98 32.57
CA SER A 74 -19.06 10.29 31.13
C SER A 74 -18.47 9.13 30.34
N SER A 75 -18.20 8.01 31.01
CA SER A 75 -17.46 6.88 30.45
C SER A 75 -18.14 6.16 29.29
N PRO A 76 -19.48 6.02 29.23
CA PRO A 76 -20.10 5.29 28.12
C PRO A 76 -19.81 5.92 26.75
N MET A 77 -19.87 7.24 26.63
CA MET A 77 -19.56 7.93 25.38
C MET A 77 -18.08 7.84 25.03
N ILE A 78 -17.19 8.03 26.01
CA ILE A 78 -15.73 7.94 25.81
C ILE A 78 -15.33 6.51 25.39
N ALA A 79 -15.92 5.49 26.01
CA ALA A 79 -15.70 4.10 25.63
C ALA A 79 -16.15 3.85 24.18
N ALA A 80 -17.31 4.39 23.77
CA ALA A 80 -17.80 4.26 22.39
C ALA A 80 -16.81 4.87 21.37
N GLU A 81 -16.29 6.07 21.62
CA GLU A 81 -15.28 6.69 20.76
C GLU A 81 -13.99 5.86 20.67
N PHE A 82 -13.54 5.26 21.78
CA PHE A 82 -12.40 4.33 21.71
C PHE A 82 -12.68 3.10 20.84
N MET A 83 -13.93 2.60 20.79
CA MET A 83 -14.27 1.50 19.89
C MET A 83 -14.26 1.94 18.43
N VAL A 84 -14.71 3.16 18.13
CA VAL A 84 -14.65 3.73 16.77
C VAL A 84 -13.19 3.78 16.31
N HIS A 85 -12.29 4.36 17.10
CA HIS A 85 -10.87 4.40 16.74
C HIS A 85 -10.26 3.02 16.63
N ALA A 86 -10.60 2.07 17.51
CA ALA A 86 -10.12 0.69 17.39
C ALA A 86 -10.53 0.02 16.06
N GLN A 87 -11.67 0.41 15.49
CA GLN A 87 -12.14 -0.10 14.19
C GLN A 87 -11.47 0.62 13.02
N GLU A 88 -11.25 1.93 13.13
CA GLU A 88 -10.51 2.73 12.13
C GLU A 88 -9.07 2.21 11.97
N GLU A 89 -8.35 2.01 13.07
CA GLU A 89 -6.97 1.49 13.01
C GLU A 89 -6.91 0.03 12.53
N ALA A 90 -7.97 -0.75 12.76
CA ALA A 90 -8.06 -2.10 12.19
C ALA A 90 -8.24 -2.05 10.67
N ALA A 91 -9.05 -1.12 10.16
CA ALA A 91 -9.19 -0.89 8.74
C ALA A 91 -7.89 -0.35 8.12
N HIS A 92 -7.13 0.49 8.81
CA HIS A 92 -5.80 0.92 8.38
C HIS A 92 -4.83 -0.27 8.27
N ALA A 93 -4.83 -1.16 9.27
CA ALA A 93 -4.00 -2.36 9.27
C ALA A 93 -4.32 -3.30 8.09
N ASP A 94 -5.60 -3.46 7.73
CA ASP A 94 -6.01 -4.31 6.60
C ASP A 94 -5.62 -3.74 5.22
N LEU A 95 -5.28 -2.45 5.14
CA LEU A 95 -4.85 -1.77 3.91
C LEU A 95 -3.33 -1.76 3.70
N LEU A 96 -2.55 -2.19 4.70
CA LEU A 96 -1.07 -2.24 4.68
C LEU A 96 -0.55 -3.61 4.24
#